data_AF-A0A7X5UYN7-F1
#
_entry.id   AF-A0A7X5UYN7-F1
#
_cell.length_a   1.000
_cell.length_b   1.000
_cell.length_c   1.000
_cell.angle_alpha   90.00
_cell.angle_beta   90.00
_cell.angle_gamma   90.00
#
_symmetry.space_group_name_H-M   'P 1'
#
loop_
_entity.id
_entity.type
_entity.pdbx_description
1 polymer ?
#
loop_
_entity_poly.entity_id
_entity_poly.type
_entity_poly.pdbx_seq_one_letter_code
_entity_poly.pdbx_strand_id
1 'polypeptide(L)'
;MRQNILILAGILGILAGVVFMLQGLGILHLPASSPMIGSQTWAIRGGIIALLSAILVGGVRLVPTSAERKAARRAERGERQP
;
A
#
# COMPACT_ATOMS: atom_id res chain seq x y z
N MET A 1 -12.60 -10.92 3.44
CA MET A 1 -11.25 -11.45 3.77
C MET A 1 -10.16 -10.95 2.82
N ARG A 2 -10.24 -11.14 1.49
CA ARG A 2 -9.16 -10.75 0.54
C ARG A 2 -8.76 -9.28 0.61
N GLN A 3 -9.73 -8.37 0.78
CA GLN A 3 -9.49 -6.93 0.89
C GLN A 3 -8.68 -6.55 2.15
N ASN A 4 -8.98 -7.17 3.29
CA ASN A 4 -8.20 -6.95 4.53
C ASN A 4 -6.75 -7.42 4.37
N ILE A 5 -6.53 -8.54 3.66
CA ILE A 5 -5.17 -9.05 3.42
C ILE A 5 -4.38 -8.07 2.54
N LEU A 6 -5.00 -7.50 1.51
CA LEU A 6 -4.34 -6.50 0.64
C LEU A 6 -4.02 -5.21 1.39
N ILE A 7 -4.94 -4.74 2.25
CA ILE A 7 -4.70 -3.55 3.08
C ILE A 7 -3.57 -3.82 4.07
N LEU A 8 -3.57 -4.98 4.73
CA LEU A 8 -2.53 -5.35 5.69
C LEU A 8 -1.17 -5.48 5.01
N ALA A 9 -1.10 -6.19 3.88
CA ALA A 9 0.12 -6.34 3.09
C ALA A 9 0.65 -4.98 2.61
N GLY A 10 -0.25 -4.09 2.19
CA GLY A 10 0.11 -2.73 1.81
C GLY A 10 0.65 -1.91 2.98
N ILE A 11 0.05 -1.99 4.17
CA ILE A 11 0.56 -1.31 5.38
C ILE A 11 1.95 -1.84 5.74
N LEU A 12 2.14 -3.16 5.75
CA LEU A 12 3.44 -3.78 6.02
C LEU A 12 4.49 -3.38 4.98
N GLY A 13 4.11 -3.30 3.70
CA GLY A 13 4.96 -2.82 2.63
C GLY A 13 5.37 -1.36 2.79
N ILE A 14 4.46 -0.48 3.23
CA ILE A 14 4.77 0.92 3.55
C ILE A 14 5.81 0.98 4.67
N LEU A 15 5.57 0.26 5.77
CA LEU A 15 6.49 0.25 6.93
C LEU A 15 7.87 -0.28 6.54
N ALA A 16 7.93 -1.40 5.82
CA ALA A 16 9.18 -1.98 5.34
C ALA A 16 9.93 -1.03 4.39
N GLY A 17 9.21 -0.41 3.44
CA GLY A 17 9.78 0.56 2.51
C GLY A 17 10.36 1.79 3.22
N VAL A 18 9.65 2.33 4.20
CA VAL A 18 10.12 3.46 5.03
C VAL A 18 11.37 3.07 5.82
N VAL A 19 11.38 1.88 6.45
CA VAL A 19 12.57 1.38 7.16
C VAL A 19 13.76 1.29 6.21
N PHE A 20 13.58 0.73 5.02
CA PHE A 20 14.66 0.60 4.03
C PHE A 20 15.15 1.96 3.53
N MET A 21 14.23 2.91 3.34
CA MET A 21 14.56 4.27 2.96
C MET A 21 15.40 4.96 4.05
N LEU A 22 14.96 4.88 5.30
CA LEU A 22 15.65 5.49 6.45
C LEU A 22 17.01 4.84 6.72
N GLN A 23 17.15 3.53 6.47
CA GLN A 23 18.47 2.86 6.51
C GLN A 23 19.36 3.37 5.37
N GLY A 24 18.85 3.43 4.14
CA GLY A 24 19.58 3.97 2.99
C GLY A 24 20.09 5.40 3.20
N LEU A 25 19.31 6.23 3.90
CA LEU A 25 19.67 7.59 4.28
C LEU A 25 20.67 7.67 5.45
N GLY A 26 20.99 6.54 6.10
CA GLY A 26 21.84 6.51 7.28
C GLY A 26 21.20 7.17 8.51
N ILE A 27 19.86 7.20 8.59
CA ILE A 27 19.14 7.70 9.77
C ILE A 27 18.86 6.53 10.73
N LEU A 28 18.38 5.42 10.18
CA LEU A 28 18.07 4.21 10.94
C LEU A 28 19.22 3.21 10.81
N HIS A 29 19.73 2.71 11.94
CA HIS A 29 20.92 1.84 11.98
C HIS A 29 20.59 0.46 12.57
N LEU A 30 19.54 -0.19 12.07
CA LEU A 30 19.07 -1.50 12.57
C LEU A 30 19.15 -2.58 11.48
N PRO A 31 19.91 -3.67 11.67
CA PRO A 31 21.05 -3.85 12.59
C PRO A 31 22.25 -2.97 12.19
N ALA A 32 23.16 -2.68 13.14
CA ALA A 32 24.30 -1.76 12.92
C ALA A 32 25.24 -2.18 11.78
N SER A 33 25.29 -3.48 11.46
CA SER A 33 26.05 -4.06 10.35
C SER A 33 25.20 -4.31 9.09
N SER A 34 24.15 -3.52 8.87
CA SER A 34 23.29 -3.67 7.70
C SER A 34 23.98 -3.09 6.44
N PRO A 35 24.07 -3.85 5.33
CA PRO A 35 24.62 -3.35 4.06
C PRO A 35 23.75 -2.26 3.42
N MET A 36 22.58 -1.98 4.01
CA MET A 36 21.64 -0.97 3.55
C MET A 36 21.96 0.42 4.11
N ILE A 37 22.71 0.49 5.20
CA ILE A 37 23.02 1.74 5.90
C ILE A 37 23.92 2.62 5.02
N GLY A 38 23.50 3.87 4.79
CA GLY A 38 24.27 4.85 4.01
C GLY A 38 24.33 4.56 2.51
N SER A 39 23.47 3.68 2.00
CA SER A 39 23.39 3.35 0.57
C SER A 39 22.25 4.10 -0.12
N GLN A 40 22.60 5.00 -1.04
CA GLN A 40 21.63 5.73 -1.87
C GLN A 40 20.72 4.78 -2.67
N THR A 41 21.23 3.61 -3.08
CA THR A 41 20.43 2.59 -3.76
C THR A 41 19.29 2.09 -2.89
N TRP A 42 19.54 1.85 -1.60
CA TRP A 42 18.50 1.41 -0.66
C TRP A 42 17.56 2.54 -0.25
N ALA A 43 18.03 3.78 -0.21
CA ALA A 43 17.18 4.96 0.01
C ALA A 43 16.10 5.05 -1.08
N ILE A 44 16.50 4.93 -2.36
CA ILE A 44 15.60 5.00 -3.51
C ILE A 44 14.67 3.77 -3.55
N ARG A 45 15.22 2.56 -3.39
CA ARG A 45 14.42 1.31 -3.41
C ARG A 45 13.37 1.29 -2.30
N GLY A 46 13.74 1.69 -1.08
CA GLY A 46 12.81 1.80 0.04
C GLY A 46 11.69 2.80 -0.24
N GLY A 47 12.03 3.98 -0.77
CA GLY A 47 11.05 4.98 -1.19
C GLY A 47 10.07 4.47 -2.26
N ILE A 48 10.58 3.76 -3.28
CA ILE A 48 9.74 3.14 -4.32
C ILE A 48 8.80 2.10 -3.72
N ILE A 49 9.29 1.22 -2.83
CA ILE A 49 8.46 0.20 -2.17
C ILE A 49 7.37 0.86 -1.33
N ALA A 50 7.71 1.88 -0.54
CA ALA A 50 6.75 2.62 0.28
C ALA A 50 5.67 3.28 -0.59
N LEU A 51 6.07 3.90 -1.71
CA LEU A 51 5.17 4.56 -2.64
C LEU A 51 4.21 3.57 -3.33
N LEU A 52 4.74 2.47 -3.87
CA LEU A 52 3.93 1.43 -4.51
C LEU A 52 2.95 0.80 -3.51
N SER A 53 3.38 0.58 -2.28
CA SER A 53 2.52 0.05 -1.22
C SER A 53 1.43 1.05 -0.81
N ALA A 54 1.73 2.35 -0.76
CA ALA A 54 0.75 3.40 -0.53
C ALA A 54 -0.28 3.48 -1.67
N ILE A 55 0.16 3.36 -2.93
CA ILE A 55 -0.74 3.28 -4.09
C ILE A 55 -1.63 2.05 -4.02
N LEU A 56 -1.10 0.89 -3.61
CA LEU A 56 -1.88 -0.33 -3.43
C LEU A 56 -3.00 -0.14 -2.38
N VAL A 57 -2.67 0.43 -1.21
CA VAL A 57 -3.66 0.69 -0.15
C VAL A 57 -4.67 1.75 -0.57
N GLY A 58 -4.20 2.86 -1.17
CA GLY A 58 -5.04 3.95 -1.64
C GLY A 58 -5.96 3.52 -2.79
N GLY A 59 -5.44 2.76 -3.74
CA GLY A 59 -6.20 2.17 -4.85
C GLY A 59 -7.27 1.20 -4.35
N VAL A 60 -6.99 0.38 -3.34
CA VAL A 60 -8.00 -0.49 -2.72
C VAL A 60 -9.11 0.30 -2.01
N ARG A 61 -8.82 1.51 -1.49
CA ARG A 61 -9.84 2.41 -0.92
C ARG A 61 -10.63 3.18 -1.99
N LEU A 62 -10.01 3.50 -3.13
CA LEU A 62 -10.61 4.27 -4.22
C LEU A 62 -11.39 3.41 -5.21
N VAL A 63 -11.15 2.10 -5.27
CA VAL A 63 -11.96 1.19 -6.07
C VAL A 63 -13.28 0.95 -5.31
N PRO A 64 -14.42 1.50 -5.77
CA PRO A 64 -15.72 1.20 -5.16
C PRO A 64 -15.90 -0.30 -5.21
N THR A 65 -16.18 -0.86 -4.04
CA THR A 65 -16.20 -2.31 -3.86
C THR A 65 -17.19 -2.93 -4.82
N SER A 66 -16.95 -4.16 -5.29
CA SER A 66 -17.91 -4.84 -6.16
C SER A 66 -19.32 -4.91 -5.53
N ALA A 67 -19.42 -4.76 -4.20
CA ALA A 67 -20.67 -4.59 -3.46
C ALA A 67 -21.37 -3.26 -3.74
N GLU A 68 -20.68 -2.12 -3.76
CA GLU A 68 -21.25 -0.82 -4.17
C GLU A 68 -21.69 -0.84 -5.64
N ARG A 69 -20.88 -1.44 -6.54
CA ARG A 69 -21.28 -1.60 -7.95
C ARG A 69 -22.52 -2.50 -8.09
N LYS A 70 -22.68 -3.49 -7.22
CA LYS A 70 -23.88 -4.35 -7.20
C LYS A 70 -25.08 -3.61 -6.62
N ALA A 71 -24.88 -2.82 -5.56
CA ALA A 71 -25.92 -1.99 -4.94
C ALA A 71 -26.44 -0.92 -5.91
N ALA A 72 -25.53 -0.22 -6.61
CA ALA A 72 -25.88 0.74 -7.66
C ALA A 72 -26.71 0.09 -8.78
N ARG A 73 -26.28 -1.07 -9.29
CA ARG A 73 -27.07 -1.81 -10.30
C ARG A 73 -28.42 -2.30 -9.79
N ARG A 74 -28.55 -2.60 -8.49
CA ARG A 74 -29.80 -3.07 -7.89
C ARG A 74 -30.77 -1.90 -7.67
N ALA A 75 -30.26 -0.73 -7.30
CA ALA A 75 -31.02 0.52 -7.25
C ALA A 75 -31.53 0.92 -8.65
N GLU A 76 -30.65 0.90 -9.66
CA GLU A 76 -31.04 1.14 -11.06
C GLU A 76 -32.07 0.13 -11.61
N ARG A 77 -32.04 -1.13 -11.15
CA ARG A 77 -33.09 -2.12 -11.51
C ARG A 77 -34.39 -1.91 -10.74
N GLY A 78 -34.33 -1.42 -9.51
CA GLY A 78 -35.49 -1.11 -8.68
C GLY A 78 -36.25 0.10 -9.21
N GLU A 79 -35.55 1.14 -9.69
CA GLU A 79 -36.17 2.31 -10.32
C GLU A 79 -36.72 2.03 -11.73
N ARG A 80 -36.31 0.92 -12.36
CA ARG A 80 -36.81 0.48 -13.68
C ARG A 80 -37.96 -0.53 -13.61
N GLN A 81 -38.36 -0.97 -12.43
CA GLN A 81 -39.63 -1.69 -12.25
C GLN A 81 -40.67 -0.67 -11.76
N PRO A 82 -41.78 -0.49 -12.50
CA PRO A 82 -42.71 0.64 -12.35
C PRO A 82 -43.48 0.64 -11.02
#